data_AF-A0A2P5MT35-F1
#
_entry.id   AF-A0A2P5MT35-F1
#
_cell.length_a   1.000
_cell.length_b   1.000
_cell.length_c   1.000
_cell.angle_alpha   90.00
_cell.angle_beta   90.00
_cell.angle_gamma   90.00
#
_symmetry.space_group_name_H-M   'P 1'
#
loop_
_entity.id
_entity.type
_entity.pdbx_description
1 polymer ?
#
loop_
_entity_poly.entity_id
_entity_poly.type
_entity_poly.pdbx_seq_one_letter_code
_entity_poly.pdbx_strand_id
1 'polypeptide(L)'
;MQPIKLLAVSIAMTVMAGCATTDNGPKPHSWAKAVQTADSRDAHNRLADHYEEIASTLEADAIEEQEMLDEYLARPWKYGKRIQDLKTQASSMVRDLKAAAKESRQMAGYHRQMADEQR
;
A
#
# COMPACT_ATOMS: atom_id res chain seq x y z
N MET A 1 11.96 -73.46 -11.46
CA MET A 1 11.97 -72.34 -12.42
C MET A 1 11.42 -71.11 -11.70
N GLN A 2 12.31 -70.44 -10.97
CA GLN A 2 12.64 -69.00 -11.02
C GLN A 2 11.55 -68.03 -10.49
N PRO A 3 11.88 -67.24 -9.43
CA PRO A 3 10.92 -66.45 -8.68
C PRO A 3 10.54 -65.13 -9.38
N ILE A 4 9.29 -64.74 -9.18
CA ILE A 4 8.72 -63.44 -9.54
C ILE A 4 9.59 -62.33 -8.97
N LYS A 5 10.25 -61.57 -9.85
CA LYS A 5 10.98 -60.34 -9.53
C LYS A 5 9.96 -59.27 -9.13
N LEU A 6 9.67 -59.15 -7.83
CA LEU A 6 9.05 -57.94 -7.30
C LEU A 6 10.10 -56.83 -7.30
N LEU A 7 9.92 -55.94 -8.26
CA LEU A 7 10.64 -54.70 -8.45
C LEU A 7 10.59 -53.90 -7.13
N ALA A 8 11.75 -53.70 -6.51
CA ALA A 8 11.90 -52.80 -5.39
C ALA A 8 11.61 -51.36 -5.86
N VAL A 9 10.41 -50.85 -5.58
CA VAL A 9 10.11 -49.43 -5.71
C VAL A 9 10.59 -48.78 -4.41
N SER A 10 11.85 -48.37 -4.41
CA SER A 10 12.43 -47.49 -3.41
C SER A 10 11.72 -46.14 -3.50
N ILE A 11 10.80 -45.90 -2.56
CA ILE A 11 10.18 -44.60 -2.34
C ILE A 11 11.28 -43.65 -1.84
N ALA A 12 11.89 -42.91 -2.75
CA ALA A 12 12.70 -41.74 -2.41
C ALA A 12 11.77 -40.62 -1.95
N MET A 13 11.32 -40.68 -0.70
CA MET A 13 10.68 -39.55 -0.03
C MET A 13 11.77 -38.54 0.31
N THR A 14 12.12 -37.73 -0.70
CA THR A 14 13.00 -36.57 -0.54
C THR A 14 12.23 -35.54 0.28
N VAL A 15 12.51 -35.49 1.57
CA VAL A 15 11.96 -34.48 2.48
C VAL A 15 12.44 -33.12 1.98
N MET A 16 11.51 -32.25 1.61
CA MET A 16 11.77 -30.84 1.34
C MET A 16 12.55 -30.26 2.51
N ALA A 17 13.71 -29.67 2.22
CA ALA A 17 14.40 -28.79 3.14
C ALA A 17 13.38 -27.77 3.66
N GLY A 18 13.10 -27.83 4.97
CA GLY A 18 12.23 -26.86 5.62
C GLY A 18 12.77 -25.45 5.34
N CYS A 19 11.87 -24.53 4.99
CA CYS A 19 12.18 -23.11 4.97
C CYS A 19 12.68 -22.72 6.36
N ALA A 20 13.99 -22.60 6.53
CA ALA A 20 14.55 -21.81 7.60
C ALA A 20 13.97 -20.41 7.43
N THR A 21 13.08 -19.99 8.34
CA THR A 21 12.68 -18.60 8.47
C THR A 21 13.91 -17.83 8.90
N THR A 22 14.70 -17.40 7.92
CA THR A 22 15.62 -16.29 8.10
C THR A 22 14.79 -15.10 8.54
N ASP A 23 15.34 -14.37 9.51
CA ASP A 23 14.84 -13.12 10.07
C ASP A 23 14.37 -12.15 8.97
N ASN A 24 13.10 -12.29 8.58
CA ASN A 24 12.43 -11.52 7.53
C ASN A 24 11.15 -10.91 8.11
N GLY A 25 11.24 -10.30 9.30
CA GLY A 25 10.23 -9.30 9.67
C GLY A 25 10.18 -8.21 8.58
N PRO A 26 9.03 -7.55 8.35
CA PRO A 26 8.97 -6.44 7.39
C PRO A 26 10.03 -5.41 7.79
N LYS A 27 11.09 -5.26 6.98
CA LYS A 27 12.06 -4.19 7.22
C LYS A 27 11.27 -2.88 7.08
N PRO A 28 11.33 -1.96 8.06
CA PRO A 28 10.62 -0.70 7.93
C PRO A 28 11.05 -0.03 6.63
N HIS A 29 10.08 0.38 5.83
CA HIS A 29 10.35 1.24 4.68
C HIS A 29 11.24 2.41 5.16
N SER A 30 12.19 2.85 4.34
CA SER A 30 13.17 3.89 4.70
C SER A 30 12.53 5.12 5.35
N TRP A 31 11.32 5.46 4.94
CA TRP A 31 10.49 6.53 5.48
C TRP A 31 9.97 6.29 6.90
N ALA A 32 9.54 5.07 7.24
CA ALA A 32 9.11 4.75 8.61
C ALA A 32 10.27 4.93 9.59
N LYS A 33 11.49 4.55 9.18
CA LYS A 33 12.70 4.83 9.96
C LYS A 33 12.99 6.33 10.02
N ALA A 34 12.88 7.05 8.89
CA ALA A 34 13.10 8.50 8.85
C ALA A 34 12.16 9.27 9.79
N VAL A 35 10.88 8.87 9.88
CA VAL A 35 9.91 9.42 10.84
C VAL A 35 10.36 9.20 12.28
N GLN A 36 10.85 7.99 12.61
CA GLN A 36 11.30 7.66 13.97
C GLN A 36 12.59 8.37 14.38
N THR A 37 13.48 8.65 13.43
CA THR A 37 14.83 9.17 13.71
C THR A 37 15.03 10.62 13.32
N ALA A 38 13.98 11.37 12.98
CA ALA A 38 14.10 12.78 12.62
C ALA A 38 14.40 13.63 13.87
N ASP A 39 15.59 14.22 13.91
CA ASP A 39 16.13 14.97 15.05
C ASP A 39 16.72 16.34 14.67
N SER A 40 16.56 16.72 13.41
CA SER A 40 17.09 17.97 12.85
C SER A 40 16.06 18.67 11.98
N ARG A 41 16.19 20.00 11.88
CA ARG A 41 15.33 20.86 11.07
C ARG A 41 15.21 20.33 9.64
N ASP A 42 16.33 19.91 9.06
CA ASP A 42 16.38 19.39 7.70
C ASP A 42 15.77 17.99 7.57
N ALA A 43 15.81 17.17 8.63
CA ALA A 43 15.08 15.89 8.66
C ALA A 43 13.57 16.11 8.70
N HIS A 44 13.09 17.02 9.55
CA HIS A 44 11.66 17.35 9.60
C HIS A 44 11.17 18.03 8.31
N ASN A 45 11.93 18.94 7.72
CA ASN A 45 11.55 19.54 6.42
C ASN A 45 11.42 18.48 5.32
N ARG A 46 12.34 17.49 5.25
CA ARG A 46 12.22 16.39 4.28
C ARG A 46 10.99 15.52 4.50
N LEU A 47 10.61 15.28 5.75
CA LEU A 47 9.36 14.56 6.06
C LEU A 47 8.14 15.38 5.69
N ALA A 48 8.17 16.70 5.91
CA ALA A 48 7.09 17.58 5.48
C ALA A 48 6.89 17.54 3.96
N ASP A 49 7.97 17.67 3.19
CA ASP A 49 7.94 17.60 1.73
C ASP A 49 7.39 16.25 1.25
N HIS A 50 7.82 15.15 1.87
CA HIS A 50 7.34 13.80 1.54
C HIS A 50 5.84 13.63 1.77
N TYR A 51 5.32 14.10 2.92
CA TYR A 51 3.89 14.01 3.20
C TYR A 51 3.06 14.94 2.31
N GLU A 52 3.59 16.08 1.85
CA GLU A 52 2.92 16.94 0.87
C GLU A 52 2.85 16.26 -0.52
N GLU A 53 3.90 15.54 -0.92
CA GLU A 53 3.91 14.73 -2.15
C GLU A 53 2.88 13.59 -2.07
N ILE A 54 2.81 12.89 -0.93
CA ILE A 54 1.76 11.88 -0.69
C ILE A 54 0.38 12.53 -0.78
N ALA A 55 0.16 13.67 -0.12
CA ALA A 55 -1.13 14.35 -0.14
C ALA A 55 -1.54 14.73 -1.58
N SER A 56 -0.60 15.27 -2.36
CA SER A 56 -0.83 15.65 -3.75
C SER A 56 -1.18 14.45 -4.64
N THR A 57 -0.49 13.32 -4.42
CA THR A 57 -0.77 12.07 -5.14
C THR A 57 -2.16 11.53 -4.82
N LEU A 58 -2.50 11.47 -3.53
CA LEU A 58 -3.81 10.99 -3.08
C LEU A 58 -4.96 11.87 -3.58
N GLU A 59 -4.74 13.18 -3.73
CA GLU A 59 -5.73 14.06 -4.34
C GLU A 59 -5.90 13.83 -5.84
N ALA A 60 -4.80 13.62 -6.57
CA ALA A 60 -4.88 13.28 -7.98
C ALA A 60 -5.67 11.97 -8.17
N ASP A 61 -5.35 10.94 -7.38
CA ASP A 61 -6.08 9.67 -7.39
C ASP A 61 -7.57 9.85 -7.02
N ALA A 62 -7.87 10.72 -6.06
CA ALA A 62 -9.25 11.03 -5.68
C ALA A 62 -10.03 11.74 -6.79
N ILE A 63 -9.36 12.54 -7.62
CA ILE A 63 -9.96 13.18 -8.79
C ILE A 63 -10.25 12.13 -9.86
N GLU A 64 -9.30 11.24 -10.15
CA GLU A 64 -9.49 10.16 -11.12
C GLU A 64 -10.68 9.24 -10.74
N GLU A 65 -10.76 8.84 -9.46
CA GLU A 65 -11.89 8.05 -8.95
C GLU A 65 -13.22 8.81 -9.01
N GLN A 66 -13.19 10.14 -8.83
CA GLN A 66 -14.38 10.98 -8.98
C GLN A 66 -14.84 11.05 -10.44
N GLU A 67 -13.92 11.18 -11.40
CA GLU A 67 -14.23 11.17 -12.83
C GLU A 67 -14.84 9.83 -13.26
N MET A 68 -14.29 8.70 -12.76
CA MET A 68 -14.87 7.38 -12.99
C MET A 68 -16.27 7.26 -12.38
N LEU A 69 -16.46 7.72 -11.14
CA LEU A 69 -17.78 7.73 -10.49
C LEU A 69 -18.78 8.55 -11.31
N ASP A 70 -18.38 9.70 -11.82
CA ASP A 70 -19.22 10.55 -12.66
C ASP A 70 -19.60 9.84 -13.97
N GLU A 71 -18.68 9.10 -14.62
CA GLU A 71 -19.02 8.27 -15.78
C GLU A 71 -20.02 7.15 -15.41
N TYR A 72 -19.81 6.47 -14.28
CA TYR A 72 -20.72 5.42 -13.79
C TYR A 72 -22.12 5.97 -13.50
N LEU A 73 -22.22 7.20 -12.99
CA LEU A 73 -23.50 7.87 -12.76
C LEU A 73 -24.16 8.30 -14.07
N ALA A 74 -23.40 8.85 -15.02
CA ALA A 74 -23.91 9.38 -16.28
C ALA A 74 -24.31 8.28 -17.28
N ARG A 75 -23.61 7.13 -17.29
CA ARG A 75 -23.76 6.07 -18.30
C ARG A 75 -23.89 4.67 -17.70
N PRO A 76 -24.84 4.43 -16.77
CA PRO A 76 -24.92 3.18 -16.03
C PRO A 76 -25.15 1.95 -16.92
N TRP A 77 -25.79 2.11 -18.08
CA TRP A 77 -26.07 1.02 -19.02
C TRP A 77 -24.81 0.40 -19.65
N LYS A 78 -23.68 1.13 -19.70
CA LYS A 78 -22.41 0.61 -20.23
C LYS A 78 -21.83 -0.54 -19.39
N TYR A 79 -22.17 -0.61 -18.11
CA TYR A 79 -21.52 -1.50 -17.14
C TYR A 79 -22.41 -2.66 -16.68
N GLY A 80 -23.67 -2.68 -17.12
CA GLY A 80 -24.62 -3.75 -16.84
C GLY A 80 -24.76 -4.05 -15.34
N LYS A 81 -24.68 -5.33 -14.96
CA LYS A 81 -24.91 -5.79 -13.58
C LYS A 81 -23.85 -5.28 -12.58
N ARG A 82 -22.66 -4.90 -13.04
CA ARG A 82 -21.54 -4.47 -12.18
C ARG A 82 -21.65 -3.02 -11.70
N ILE A 83 -22.61 -2.25 -12.22
CA ILE A 83 -22.67 -0.80 -12.01
C ILE A 83 -22.81 -0.39 -10.54
N GLN A 84 -23.52 -1.18 -9.72
CA GLN A 84 -23.71 -0.86 -8.30
C GLN A 84 -22.42 -1.03 -7.51
N ASP A 85 -21.68 -2.10 -7.78
CA ASP A 85 -20.39 -2.36 -7.14
C ASP A 85 -19.36 -1.28 -7.53
N LEU A 86 -19.31 -0.91 -8.82
CA LEU A 86 -18.41 0.13 -9.33
C LEU A 86 -18.68 1.50 -8.69
N LYS A 87 -19.96 1.90 -8.58
CA LYS A 87 -20.34 3.14 -7.89
C LYS A 87 -19.95 3.13 -6.43
N THR A 88 -20.23 2.02 -5.74
CA THR A 88 -19.92 1.86 -4.31
C THR A 88 -18.41 1.95 -4.09
N GLN A 89 -17.63 1.20 -4.87
CA GLN A 89 -16.18 1.18 -4.80
C GLN A 89 -15.59 2.57 -5.06
N ALA A 90 -15.91 3.20 -6.19
CA ALA A 90 -15.36 4.51 -6.54
C ALA A 90 -15.75 5.58 -5.50
N SER A 91 -17.00 5.58 -5.01
CA SER A 91 -17.40 6.52 -3.95
C SER A 91 -16.63 6.33 -2.64
N SER A 92 -16.31 5.07 -2.29
CA SER A 92 -15.48 4.77 -1.12
C SER A 92 -14.06 5.27 -1.34
N MET A 93 -13.47 4.96 -2.50
CA MET A 93 -12.11 5.37 -2.83
C MET A 93 -11.97 6.89 -2.83
N VAL A 94 -12.90 7.64 -3.45
CA VAL A 94 -12.91 9.11 -3.39
C VAL A 94 -12.87 9.62 -1.95
N ARG A 95 -13.72 9.06 -1.07
CA ARG A 95 -13.77 9.46 0.34
C ARG A 95 -12.47 9.14 1.07
N ASP A 96 -11.99 7.91 0.91
CA ASP A 96 -10.86 7.37 1.66
C ASP A 96 -9.54 8.05 1.22
N LEU A 97 -9.36 8.29 -0.09
CA LEU A 97 -8.24 9.04 -0.64
C LEU A 97 -8.24 10.50 -0.18
N LYS A 98 -9.40 11.19 -0.22
CA LYS A 98 -9.52 12.57 0.31
C LYS A 98 -9.20 12.65 1.80
N ALA A 99 -9.64 11.68 2.58
CA ALA A 99 -9.32 11.61 4.01
C ALA A 99 -7.81 11.42 4.22
N ALA A 100 -7.20 10.47 3.51
CA ALA A 100 -5.77 10.21 3.60
C ALA A 100 -4.91 11.40 3.11
N ALA A 101 -5.35 12.12 2.07
CA ALA A 101 -4.69 13.34 1.61
C ALA A 101 -4.70 14.43 2.70
N LYS A 102 -5.85 14.63 3.36
CA LYS A 102 -5.98 15.57 4.46
C LYS A 102 -5.07 15.20 5.63
N GLU A 103 -5.05 13.93 6.04
CA GLU A 103 -4.17 13.45 7.11
C GLU A 103 -2.69 13.63 6.75
N SER A 104 -2.32 13.35 5.50
CA SER A 104 -0.95 13.56 5.00
C SER A 104 -0.55 15.04 5.08
N ARG A 105 -1.43 15.97 4.71
CA ARG A 105 -1.15 17.42 4.91
C ARG A 105 -1.01 17.81 6.37
N GLN A 106 -1.79 17.22 7.26
CA GLN A 106 -1.63 17.48 8.69
C GLN A 106 -0.27 17.01 9.18
N MET A 107 0.19 15.83 8.74
CA MET A 107 1.53 15.33 9.04
C MET A 107 2.62 16.24 8.46
N ALA A 108 2.45 16.74 7.24
CA ALA A 108 3.35 17.72 6.66
C ALA A 108 3.44 18.99 7.51
N GLY A 109 2.28 19.50 7.96
CA GLY A 109 2.18 20.65 8.86
C GLY A 109 2.89 20.44 10.21
N TYR A 110 2.69 19.28 10.85
CA TYR A 110 3.40 18.94 12.10
C TYR A 110 4.90 18.90 11.92
N HIS A 111 5.39 18.33 10.81
CA HIS A 111 6.82 18.32 10.52
C HIS A 111 7.37 19.72 10.21
N ARG A 112 6.63 20.60 9.53
CA ARG A 112 7.03 22.01 9.38
C ARG A 112 7.16 22.71 10.73
N GLN A 113 6.20 22.52 11.62
CA GLN A 113 6.23 23.11 12.96
C GLN A 113 7.46 22.63 13.75
N MET A 114 7.72 21.32 13.78
CA MET A 114 8.90 20.78 14.47
C MET A 114 10.22 21.30 13.87
N ALA A 115 10.27 21.52 12.56
CA ALA A 115 11.43 22.13 11.91
C ALA A 115 11.65 23.58 12.37
N ASP A 116 10.58 24.36 12.52
CA ASP A 116 10.64 25.75 13.00
C ASP A 116 11.00 25.85 14.49
N GLU A 117 10.65 24.85 15.30
CA GLU A 117 10.99 24.79 16.73
C GLU A 117 12.48 24.44 16.97
N GLN A 118 13.14 23.79 16.01
CA GLN A 118 14.58 23.44 16.08
C GLN A 118 15.50 24.55 15.55
N ARG A 119 15.08 25.81 15.68
CA ARG A 119 15.86 26.99 15.27
C ARG A 119 17.07 27.26 16.16
#